data_AF-A0A966JEI3-F1
#
_entry.id   AF-A0A966JEI3-F1
#
_cell.length_a   1.000
_cell.length_b   1.000
_cell.length_c   1.000
_cell.angle_alpha   90.00
_cell.angle_beta   90.00
_cell.angle_gamma   90.00
#
_symmetry.space_group_name_H-M   'P 1'
#
loop_
_entity.id
_entity.type
_entity.pdbx_description
1 polymer ?
#
loop_
_entity_poly.entity_id
_entity_poly.type
_entity_poly.pdbx_seq_one_letter_code
_entity_poly.pdbx_strand_id
1 'polypeptide(L)' 'MGDIRGIPTPICPYCSSDLINLTVKFDLETYEISMYLLDNASCAECGALVTAPTPEDLYLG' A
#
# COMPACT_ATOMS: atom_id res chain seq x y z
N MET A 1 11.26 10.39 -3.53
CA MET A 1 11.98 9.09 -3.62
C MET A 1 11.77 8.47 -5.00
N GLY A 2 12.38 7.31 -5.27
CA GLY A 2 12.18 6.55 -6.51
C GLY A 2 10.86 5.77 -6.57
N ASP A 3 10.67 5.10 -7.71
CA ASP A 3 9.57 4.17 -7.97
C ASP A 3 10.06 2.73 -7.75
N ILE A 4 9.46 2.03 -6.78
CA ILE A 4 9.78 0.64 -6.42
C ILE A 4 8.53 -0.24 -6.44
N ARG A 5 7.53 0.14 -7.24
CA ARG A 5 6.38 -0.71 -7.52
C ARG A 5 6.83 -2.02 -8.20
N GLY A 6 6.09 -3.08 -7.92
CA GLY A 6 6.31 -4.42 -8.48
C GLY A 6 6.19 -5.52 -7.42
N ILE A 7 6.85 -5.36 -6.26
CA ILE A 7 6.73 -6.29 -5.13
C ILE A 7 5.82 -5.65 -4.08
N PRO A 8 4.66 -6.26 -3.75
CA PRO A 8 3.79 -5.77 -2.68
C PRO A 8 4.54 -5.74 -1.35
N THR A 9 4.48 -4.61 -0.64
CA THR A 9 5.25 -4.46 0.60
C THR A 9 4.50 -3.67 1.68
N PRO A 10 4.38 -4.18 2.91
CA PRO A 10 3.81 -3.43 4.02
C PRO A 10 4.79 -2.43 4.65
N ILE A 11 6.09 -2.56 4.37
CA ILE A 11 7.15 -1.68 4.89
C ILE A 11 7.89 -1.08 3.72
N CYS A 12 8.07 0.24 3.72
CA CYS A 12 8.82 0.95 2.69
C CYS A 12 10.29 0.48 2.68
N PRO A 13 10.76 -0.15 1.59
CA PRO A 13 12.14 -0.64 1.48
C PRO A 13 13.20 0.47 1.52
N TYR A 14 12.83 1.73 1.26
CA TYR A 14 13.78 2.85 1.27
C TYR A 14 14.03 3.44 2.65
N CYS A 15 12.98 3.60 3.46
CA CYS A 15 13.06 4.33 4.73
C CYS A 15 12.60 3.50 5.93
N SER A 16 12.18 2.24 5.72
CA SER A 16 11.69 1.31 6.75
C SER A 16 10.41 1.74 7.47
N SER A 17 9.70 2.76 6.97
CA SER A 17 8.39 3.15 7.50
C SER A 17 7.31 2.12 7.13
N ASP A 18 6.37 1.90 8.04
CA ASP A 18 5.16 1.07 7.88
C ASP A 18 3.90 1.91 7.58
N LEU A 19 4.05 3.22 7.36
CA LEU A 19 2.94 4.10 6.99
C LEU A 19 2.86 4.26 5.46
N ILE A 20 1.78 3.73 4.88
CA ILE A 20 1.53 3.76 3.43
C ILE A 20 0.24 4.54 3.13
N ASN A 21 0.34 5.53 2.26
CA ASN A 21 -0.82 6.23 1.70
C ASN A 21 -1.46 5.40 0.60
N LEU A 22 -2.77 5.19 0.71
CA LEU A 22 -3.58 4.42 -0.23
C LEU A 22 -4.75 5.25 -0.76
N THR A 23 -5.11 5.03 -2.03
CA THR A 23 -6.42 5.40 -2.54
C THR A 23 -7.39 4.25 -2.31
N VAL A 24 -8.42 4.48 -1.51
CA VAL A 24 -9.38 3.45 -1.07
C VAL A 24 -10.79 3.81 -1.52
N LYS A 25 -11.64 2.79 -1.70
CA LYS A 25 -13.09 2.92 -1.82
C LYS A 25 -13.71 2.40 -0.52
N PHE A 26 -14.49 3.25 0.14
CA PHE A 26 -15.30 2.84 1.27
C PHE A 26 -16.62 2.24 0.81
N ASP A 27 -17.07 1.21 1.53
CA ASP A 27 -18.44 0.76 1.49
C ASP A 27 -19.34 1.81 2.18
N LEU A 28 -20.43 2.21 1.53
CA LEU A 28 -21.25 3.33 2.00
C LEU A 28 -22.22 2.96 3.13
N GLU A 29 -22.43 1.67 3.38
CA GLU A 29 -23.33 1.18 4.42
C GLU A 29 -22.57 0.83 5.70
N THR A 30 -21.44 0.13 5.56
CA THR A 30 -20.61 -0.35 6.67
C THR A 30 -19.49 0.62 7.07
N TYR A 31 -19.15 1.59 6.19
CA TYR A 31 -18.01 2.50 6.36
C TYR A 31 -16.64 1.80 6.42
N GLU A 32 -16.56 0.55 6.00
CA GLU A 32 -15.32 -0.22 5.92
C GLU A 32 -14.63 -0.03 4.55
N ILE A 33 -13.33 -0.36 4.48
CA ILE A 33 -12.60 -0.34 3.21
C ILE A 33 -13.05 -1.54 2.37
N SER A 34 -13.69 -1.29 1.23
CA SER A 34 -14.15 -2.33 0.30
C SER A 34 -13.07 -2.77 -0.68
N MET A 35 -12.23 -1.85 -1.13
CA MET A 35 -11.12 -2.08 -2.06
C MET A 35 -10.15 -0.90 -2.01
N TYR A 36 -8.94 -1.11 -2.54
CA TYR A 36 -7.91 -0.08 -2.70
C TYR A 36 -7.09 -0.34 -3.96
N LEU A 37 -6.43 0.70 -4.46
CA LEU A 37 -5.56 0.59 -5.63
C LEU A 37 -4.16 0.12 -5.23
N LEU A 38 -3.64 -0.90 -5.90
CA LEU A 38 -2.33 -1.48 -5.59
C LEU A 38 -1.17 -0.58 -6.09
N ASP A 39 -1.23 -0.13 -7.35
CA ASP A 39 -0.13 0.60 -8.00
C ASP A 39 -0.19 2.13 -7.85
N ASN A 40 -1.08 2.63 -6.98
CA ASN A 40 -1.22 4.06 -6.65
C ASN A 40 -0.83 4.36 -5.18
N ALA A 41 -0.05 3.48 -4.56
CA ALA A 41 0.39 3.63 -3.19
C ALA A 41 1.71 4.39 -3.08
N SER A 42 1.91 5.08 -1.96
CA SER A 42 3.17 5.75 -1.65
C SER A 42 3.51 5.70 -0.16
N CYS A 43 4.80 5.66 0.17
CA CYS A 43 5.23 5.78 1.56
C CYS A 43 4.90 7.18 2.10
N ALA A 44 4.22 7.24 3.25
CA ALA A 44 3.81 8.49 3.88
C ALA A 44 4.99 9.33 4.40
N GLU A 45 6.10 8.68 4.78
CA GLU A 45 7.27 9.36 5.32
C GLU A 45 8.18 9.94 4.23
N CYS A 46 8.45 9.16 3.18
CA CYS A 46 9.49 9.51 2.21
C CYS A 46 8.99 9.72 0.77
N GLY A 47 7.71 9.46 0.51
CA GLY A 47 7.08 9.62 -0.80
C GLY A 47 7.60 8.67 -1.88
N ALA A 48 8.14 7.50 -1.51
CA ALA A 48 8.46 6.46 -2.50
C ALA A 48 7.17 5.87 -3.07
N LEU A 49 7.11 5.62 -4.38
CA LEU A 49 6.00 4.88 -4.98
C LEU A 49 6.20 3.40 -4.71
N VAL A 50 5.19 2.74 -4.14
CA VAL A 50 5.23 1.34 -3.73
C VAL A 50 3.98 0.62 -4.24
N THR A 51 4.03 -0.71 -4.33
CA THR A 51 2.83 -1.53 -4.57
C THR A 51 2.23 -1.89 -3.22
N ALA A 52 0.95 -1.56 -3.01
CA ALA A 52 0.26 -1.86 -1.76
C ALA A 52 0.18 -3.39 -1.53
N PRO A 53 0.37 -3.87 -0.29
CA PRO A 53 0.17 -5.27 0.05
C PRO A 53 -1.32 -5.63 0.08
N THR A 54 -1.63 -6.89 -0.13
CA THR A 54 -2.93 -7.52 0.09
C THR A 54 -2.85 -8.58 1.18
N PRO A 55 -3.99 -8.95 1.80
CA PRO A 55 -4.01 -10.07 2.74
C PRO A 55 -3.49 -11.39 2.14
N GLU A 56 -3.62 -11.57 0.81
CA GLU A 56 -3.15 -12.76 0.11
C GLU A 56 -1.61 -12.81 0.01
N ASP A 57 -0.96 -11.65 -0.04
CA ASP A 57 0.52 -11.56 -0.09
C ASP A 57 1.18 -12.12 1.17
N LEU A 58 0.47 -12.18 2.30
CA LEU A 58 0.96 -12.81 3.54
C LEU A 58 1.23 -14.31 3.37
N TYR A 59 0.48 -14.98 2.49
CA TYR A 59 0.55 -16.44 2.31
C TYR A 59 1.46 -16.86 1.14
N LEU A 60 1.97 -15.89 0.39
CA LEU A 60 2.87 -16.11 -0.75
C LEU A 60 4.33 -15.76 -0.45
N GLY A 61 4.61 -15.28 0.78
CA GLY A 61 5.93 -14.89 1.26
C GLY A 61 6.63 -15.94 2.12
#